data_AF-A0A9N9WXC9-F1
#
_entry.id   AF-A0A9N9WXC9-F1
#
_cell.length_a   1.000
_cell.length_b   1.000
_cell.length_c   1.000
_cell.angle_alpha   90.00
_cell.angle_beta   90.00
_cell.angle_gamma   90.00
#
_symmetry.space_group_name_H-M   'P 1'
#
loop_
_entity.id
_entity.type
_entity.pdbx_description
1 polymer ?
#
loop_
_entity_poly.entity_id
_entity_poly.type
_entity_poly.pdbx_seq_one_letter_code
_entity_poly.pdbx_strand_id
1 'polypeptide(L)'
;MEFSSDHCISRRQKSTAMLGNEKYKSRVVWRSLNPRWLEQLDLHLYDDGDQQLEITVWDKDRARDDFIGRCTINLSALERERTHSIWQELEEGAGSLHLLLTISGTTASETISDLSTYEENPRERQAILERYIWHRTFHNLKDVGHLTVKVFKAQGLAAADLGGKSDPFCVLELGNARLQTQTEYKTLAPSWNKIFTFNIKDINNVLEVTVFDEDRDHKVEFLGKVAIPLLRIRNGEKRWYALKDKKLRSRAKGNGPQVLLELTMAWNPIRACVRTLNPKEEKFMQTEVKFKRQVFVKNVLRLKVFVMYFYEFSKLFQNCFEWDSKLQSFAALVVWLILCYYFKIWMLPCFGLLLFLKQYCIRTLAGPIQVPWDETADSDLDEDEEDELKEKEEKKSLKERLQAIQEVTQGVQNAIGRIASLLEGVKNMFNFTVPYLSWIAIVLLVLVAVVLYIMPLKYLLMLWGANKFLRRILRPHAVPNNEVLDLLSRIPDDEMLARTLITRKNTMAFIQGLLLEALVNNDEEAQ
;
A
#
# COMPACT_ATOMS: atom_id res chain seq x y z
N MET A 1 -17.70 1.46 6.62
CA MET A 1 -19.05 0.87 6.44
C MET A 1 -19.41 0.82 4.96
N GLU A 2 -19.99 -0.28 4.50
CA GLU A 2 -20.68 -0.38 3.21
C GLU A 2 -22.11 -0.87 3.44
N PHE A 3 -23.11 -0.31 2.75
CA PHE A 3 -24.47 -0.85 2.78
C PHE A 3 -24.82 -1.42 1.42
N SER A 4 -25.50 -2.56 1.43
CA SER A 4 -26.01 -3.19 0.23
C SER A 4 -27.48 -3.54 0.38
N SER A 5 -28.30 -3.13 -0.59
CA SER A 5 -29.72 -3.47 -0.63
C SER A 5 -30.16 -3.68 -2.07
N ASP A 6 -30.81 -4.81 -2.32
CA ASP A 6 -31.44 -5.12 -3.62
C ASP A 6 -32.84 -4.46 -3.78
N HIS A 7 -33.40 -3.93 -2.69
CA HIS A 7 -34.81 -3.47 -2.65
C HIS A 7 -34.99 -2.03 -2.16
N CYS A 8 -33.92 -1.31 -1.80
CA CYS A 8 -34.03 0.07 -1.36
C CYS A 8 -34.30 1.00 -2.56
N ILE A 9 -35.28 1.89 -2.46
CA ILE A 9 -35.65 2.86 -3.51
C ILE A 9 -34.90 4.20 -3.34
N SER A 10 -34.31 4.40 -2.15
CA SER A 10 -33.65 5.62 -1.71
C SER A 10 -32.29 5.86 -2.36
N ARG A 11 -32.07 7.10 -2.79
CA ARG A 11 -30.82 7.57 -3.42
C ARG A 11 -29.98 8.49 -2.52
N ARG A 12 -30.28 8.74 -1.24
CA ARG A 12 -29.50 9.72 -0.43
C ARG A 12 -29.25 9.25 0.99
N GLN A 13 -28.42 8.25 1.15
CA GLN A 13 -28.34 7.54 2.42
C GLN A 13 -27.23 8.08 3.33
N LYS A 14 -27.51 8.16 4.63
CA LYS A 14 -26.55 8.42 5.71
C LYS A 14 -26.70 7.38 6.81
N SER A 15 -25.63 7.12 7.54
CA SER A 15 -25.62 6.23 8.70
C SER A 15 -25.35 7.03 9.97
N THR A 16 -25.89 6.56 11.09
CA THR A 16 -25.65 7.11 12.43
C THR A 16 -25.27 5.95 13.34
N ALA A 17 -24.07 6.00 13.91
CA ALA A 17 -23.58 5.02 14.88
C ALA A 17 -23.65 5.62 16.28
N MET A 18 -24.05 4.80 17.25
CA MET A 18 -24.22 5.19 18.65
C MET A 18 -23.64 4.11 19.56
N LEU A 19 -22.82 4.51 20.52
CA LEU A 19 -22.26 3.66 21.56
C LEU A 19 -22.32 4.44 22.89
N GLY A 20 -23.16 3.98 23.82
CA GLY A 20 -23.46 4.73 25.05
C GLY A 20 -23.95 6.15 24.73
N ASN A 21 -23.19 7.16 25.16
CA ASN A 21 -23.52 8.57 24.94
C ASN A 21 -22.88 9.16 23.67
N GLU A 22 -21.97 8.43 23.02
CA GLU A 22 -21.29 8.92 21.82
C GLU A 22 -22.12 8.65 20.58
N LYS A 23 -22.23 9.67 19.72
CA LYS A 23 -23.01 9.59 18.49
C LYS A 23 -22.22 10.16 17.31
N TYR A 24 -22.06 9.33 16.29
CA TYR A 24 -21.41 9.70 15.04
C TYR A 24 -22.41 9.71 13.89
N LYS A 25 -22.30 10.69 13.00
CA LYS A 25 -23.14 10.79 11.78
C LYS A 25 -22.23 10.79 10.55
N SER A 26 -22.49 9.88 9.61
CA SER A 26 -21.71 9.79 8.38
C SER A 26 -22.05 10.89 7.37
N ARG A 27 -21.24 11.03 6.32
CA ARG A 27 -21.62 11.81 5.14
C ARG A 27 -22.79 11.17 4.42
N VAL A 28 -23.46 11.99 3.61
CA VAL A 28 -24.61 11.59 2.79
C VAL A 28 -24.11 11.14 1.43
N VAL A 29 -24.40 9.90 1.06
CA VAL A 29 -24.06 9.37 -0.27
C VAL A 29 -25.25 9.57 -1.20
N TRP A 30 -25.02 10.27 -2.31
CA TRP A 30 -26.05 10.59 -3.28
C TRP A 30 -26.09 9.57 -4.43
N ARG A 31 -27.29 9.33 -4.93
CA ARG A 31 -27.66 8.50 -6.10
C ARG A 31 -27.15 7.06 -6.07
N SER A 32 -27.08 6.41 -4.90
CA SER A 32 -26.73 4.99 -4.79
C SER A 32 -27.70 4.22 -3.90
N LEU A 33 -28.08 3.01 -4.35
CA LEU A 33 -28.80 2.00 -3.55
C LEU A 33 -27.84 1.14 -2.71
N ASN A 34 -26.56 1.12 -3.10
CA ASN A 34 -25.45 0.46 -2.42
C ASN A 34 -24.41 1.51 -2.04
N PRO A 35 -24.69 2.38 -1.05
CA PRO A 35 -23.76 3.43 -0.67
C PRO A 35 -22.54 2.82 0.03
N ARG A 36 -21.37 3.32 -0.35
CA ARG A 36 -20.10 3.01 0.30
C ARG A 36 -19.66 4.29 1.00
N TRP A 37 -19.84 4.36 2.32
CA TRP A 37 -19.41 5.54 3.08
C TRP A 37 -17.89 5.57 3.24
N LEU A 38 -17.27 4.40 3.43
CA LEU A 38 -15.82 4.26 3.58
C LEU A 38 -15.20 5.18 4.65
N GLU A 39 -15.99 5.51 5.67
CA GLU A 39 -15.59 6.34 6.81
C GLU A 39 -15.10 5.46 7.97
N GLN A 40 -14.09 5.96 8.69
CA GLN A 40 -13.67 5.46 9.99
C GLN A 40 -14.33 6.30 11.08
N LEU A 41 -14.74 5.60 12.14
CA LEU A 41 -15.19 6.18 13.38
C LEU A 41 -14.44 5.50 14.53
N ASP A 42 -14.07 6.30 15.52
CA ASP A 42 -13.47 5.86 16.76
C ASP A 42 -14.47 6.24 17.86
N LEU A 43 -14.94 5.26 18.63
CA LEU A 43 -15.89 5.43 19.72
C LEU A 43 -15.29 4.83 21.00
N HIS A 44 -15.47 5.50 22.13
CA HIS A 44 -14.94 5.04 23.41
C HIS A 44 -15.85 3.99 24.05
N LEU A 45 -15.25 2.87 24.45
CA LEU A 45 -15.91 1.80 25.18
C LEU A 45 -15.48 1.84 26.64
N TYR A 46 -16.45 1.91 27.55
CA TYR A 46 -16.23 1.85 29.00
C TYR A 46 -16.76 0.52 29.54
N ASP A 47 -16.03 -0.10 30.48
CA ASP A 47 -16.40 -1.43 31.01
C ASP A 47 -17.76 -1.42 31.74
N ASP A 48 -18.11 -0.30 32.39
CA ASP A 48 -19.39 -0.10 33.10
C ASP A 48 -20.55 0.34 32.17
N GLY A 49 -20.27 0.56 30.88
CA GLY A 49 -21.22 1.08 29.90
C GLY A 49 -22.00 0.01 29.16
N ASP A 50 -23.02 0.44 28.41
CA ASP A 50 -23.71 -0.43 27.46
C ASP A 50 -22.76 -0.82 26.31
N GLN A 51 -22.48 -2.12 26.18
CA GLN A 51 -21.55 -2.66 25.18
C GLN A 51 -22.26 -3.02 23.86
N GLN A 52 -23.37 -2.35 23.56
CA GLN A 52 -24.11 -2.50 22.31
C GLN A 52 -23.81 -1.32 21.37
N LEU A 53 -23.28 -1.64 20.18
CA LEU A 53 -23.14 -0.69 19.10
C LEU A 53 -24.42 -0.67 18.28
N GLU A 54 -25.17 0.43 18.35
CA GLU A 54 -26.37 0.65 17.54
C GLU A 54 -26.03 1.45 16.29
N ILE A 55 -26.41 0.94 15.11
CA ILE A 55 -26.24 1.65 13.84
C ILE A 55 -27.59 1.76 13.15
N THR A 56 -27.95 2.99 12.81
CA THR A 56 -29.19 3.33 12.11
C THR A 56 -28.88 3.97 10.76
N VAL A 57 -29.63 3.58 9.74
CA VAL A 57 -29.49 4.09 8.37
C VAL A 57 -30.73 4.92 8.02
N TRP A 58 -30.49 6.08 7.42
CA TRP A 58 -31.51 7.09 7.13
C TRP A 58 -31.38 7.60 5.69
N ASP A 59 -32.50 7.83 5.02
CA ASP A 59 -32.56 8.61 3.78
C ASP A 59 -32.63 10.10 4.11
N LYS A 60 -31.77 10.90 3.48
CA LYS A 60 -31.78 12.35 3.66
C LYS A 60 -32.73 13.03 2.70
N ASP A 61 -33.83 13.53 3.23
CA ASP A 61 -34.83 14.28 2.50
C ASP A 61 -34.95 15.75 2.91
N ARG A 62 -35.63 16.53 2.07
CA ARG A 62 -35.73 17.99 2.25
C ARG A 62 -36.59 18.41 3.44
N ALA A 63 -37.50 17.55 3.89
CA ALA A 63 -38.43 17.86 4.97
C ALA A 63 -38.10 17.08 6.25
N ARG A 64 -38.11 15.75 6.19
CA ARG A 64 -37.76 14.86 7.29
C ARG A 64 -37.02 13.67 6.71
N ASP A 65 -36.00 13.21 7.41
CA ASP A 65 -35.22 12.04 6.99
C ASP A 65 -36.03 10.76 7.22
N ASP A 66 -36.15 9.92 6.19
CA ASP A 66 -36.87 8.66 6.27
C ASP A 66 -35.97 7.57 6.86
N PHE A 67 -36.49 6.81 7.81
CA PHE A 67 -35.76 5.72 8.45
C PHE A 67 -35.69 4.52 7.50
N ILE A 68 -34.49 3.99 7.26
CA ILE A 68 -34.27 2.83 6.38
C ILE A 68 -34.19 1.54 7.19
N GLY A 69 -33.49 1.56 8.33
CA GLY A 69 -33.38 0.40 9.22
C GLY A 69 -32.29 0.55 10.27
N ARG A 70 -32.24 -0.44 11.17
CA ARG A 70 -31.33 -0.48 12.31
C ARG A 70 -30.66 -1.84 12.43
N CYS A 71 -29.43 -1.85 12.95
CA CYS A 71 -28.78 -3.05 13.45
C CYS A 71 -28.10 -2.76 14.79
N THR A 72 -28.06 -3.78 15.64
CA THR A 72 -27.37 -3.74 16.94
C THR A 72 -26.30 -4.83 16.97
N ILE A 73 -25.11 -4.48 17.44
CA ILE A 73 -23.98 -5.40 17.53
C ILE A 73 -23.50 -5.45 18.97
N ASN A 74 -23.53 -6.64 19.56
CA ASN A 74 -23.00 -6.86 20.90
C ASN A 74 -21.47 -6.98 20.87
N LEU A 75 -20.79 -6.00 21.45
CA LEU A 75 -19.32 -5.92 21.45
C LEU A 75 -18.66 -6.95 22.38
N SER A 76 -19.37 -7.41 23.43
CA SER A 76 -18.85 -8.40 24.38
C SER A 76 -18.60 -9.78 23.74
N ALA A 77 -19.31 -10.10 22.66
CA ALA A 77 -19.16 -11.35 21.94
C ALA A 77 -17.96 -11.38 20.97
N LEU A 78 -17.31 -10.23 20.75
CA LEU A 78 -16.21 -10.09 19.80
C LEU A 78 -14.86 -10.21 20.51
N GLU A 79 -13.92 -10.92 19.88
CA GLU A 79 -12.54 -10.99 20.37
C GLU A 79 -11.90 -9.59 20.35
N ARG A 80 -11.32 -9.17 21.48
CA ARG A 80 -10.51 -7.95 21.58
C ARG A 80 -9.22 -8.09 20.77
N GLU A 81 -8.62 -6.95 20.41
CA GLU A 81 -7.36 -6.84 19.66
C GLU A 81 -7.36 -7.55 18.29
N ARG A 82 -8.54 -7.63 17.67
CA ARG A 82 -8.74 -8.21 16.34
C ARG A 82 -9.75 -7.40 15.54
N THR A 83 -9.47 -7.21 14.25
CA THR A 83 -10.44 -6.62 13.30
C THR A 83 -11.39 -7.70 12.78
N HIS A 84 -12.68 -7.50 13.03
CA HIS A 84 -13.78 -8.35 12.57
C HIS A 84 -14.45 -7.76 11.33
N SER A 85 -14.75 -8.60 10.34
CA SER A 85 -15.51 -8.22 9.15
C SER A 85 -16.92 -8.77 9.27
N ILE A 86 -17.88 -7.90 9.58
CA ILE A 86 -19.24 -8.28 9.96
C ILE A 86 -20.21 -7.80 8.87
N TRP A 87 -21.00 -8.74 8.32
CA TRP A 87 -22.20 -8.41 7.55
C TRP A 87 -23.40 -8.61 8.47
N GLN A 88 -24.17 -7.54 8.65
CA GLN A 88 -25.33 -7.52 9.54
C GLN A 88 -26.56 -7.11 8.75
N GLU A 89 -27.63 -7.90 8.80
CA GLU A 89 -28.92 -7.54 8.20
C GLU A 89 -29.62 -6.48 9.06
N LEU A 90 -30.36 -5.58 8.42
CA LEU A 90 -31.15 -4.57 9.12
C LEU A 90 -32.46 -5.19 9.63
N GLU A 91 -32.81 -4.96 10.90
CA GLU A 91 -33.99 -5.56 11.56
C GLU A 91 -35.31 -4.96 11.07
N GLU A 92 -35.33 -3.64 10.83
CA GLU A 92 -36.54 -2.87 10.50
C GLU A 92 -36.54 -2.37 9.03
N GLY A 93 -35.74 -3.00 8.16
CA GLY A 93 -35.50 -2.51 6.80
C GLY A 93 -35.02 -3.58 5.82
N ALA A 94 -35.00 -3.24 4.54
CA ALA A 94 -34.42 -4.09 3.50
C ALA A 94 -32.97 -3.68 3.22
N GLY A 95 -32.01 -4.53 3.60
CA GLY A 95 -30.60 -4.37 3.27
C GLY A 95 -29.67 -4.95 4.32
N SER A 96 -28.39 -5.00 3.99
CA SER A 96 -27.32 -5.48 4.85
C SER A 96 -26.22 -4.43 4.96
N LEU A 97 -25.61 -4.34 6.13
CA LEU A 97 -24.52 -3.43 6.45
C LEU A 97 -23.24 -4.24 6.66
N HIS A 98 -22.18 -3.85 5.96
CA HIS A 98 -20.83 -4.37 6.12
C HIS A 98 -19.97 -3.41 6.94
N LEU A 99 -19.37 -3.97 7.99
CA LEU A 99 -18.58 -3.26 8.98
C LEU A 99 -17.23 -3.94 9.14
N LEU A 100 -16.18 -3.13 9.26
CA LEU A 100 -14.94 -3.55 9.86
C LEU A 100 -14.91 -2.97 11.28
N LEU A 101 -14.95 -3.83 12.28
CA LEU A 101 -15.03 -3.46 13.69
C LEU A 101 -13.81 -4.01 14.41
N THR A 102 -13.09 -3.13 15.10
CA THR A 102 -11.96 -3.50 15.95
C THR A 102 -12.16 -2.96 17.35
N ILE A 103 -11.98 -3.81 18.36
CA ILE A 103 -11.96 -3.40 19.77
C ILE A 103 -10.49 -3.43 20.21
N SER A 104 -9.90 -2.29 20.52
CA SER A 104 -8.47 -2.20 20.86
C SER A 104 -8.18 -1.03 21.80
N GLY A 105 -6.98 -1.01 22.39
CA GLY A 105 -6.55 0.05 23.31
C GLY A 105 -7.06 -0.13 24.74
N THR A 106 -7.51 -1.34 25.10
CA THR A 106 -7.99 -1.64 26.45
C THR A 106 -6.84 -1.71 27.45
N THR A 107 -7.04 -1.15 28.66
CA THR A 107 -6.08 -1.13 29.77
C THR A 107 -6.20 -2.32 30.74
N ALA A 108 -7.23 -3.16 30.58
CA ALA A 108 -7.44 -4.31 31.47
C ALA A 108 -6.30 -5.34 31.36
N SER A 109 -5.53 -5.50 32.45
CA SER A 109 -4.37 -6.40 32.59
C SER A 109 -4.66 -7.90 32.39
N GLU A 110 -5.91 -8.30 32.21
CA GLU A 110 -6.31 -9.71 32.00
C GLU A 110 -6.31 -10.14 30.52
N THR A 111 -5.95 -9.24 29.60
CA THR A 111 -5.86 -9.59 28.18
C THR A 111 -4.52 -10.26 27.87
N ILE A 112 -4.56 -11.39 27.14
CA ILE A 112 -3.42 -12.23 26.67
C ILE A 112 -2.35 -11.44 25.86
N SER A 113 -2.59 -10.15 25.62
CA SER A 113 -1.78 -9.22 24.82
C SER A 113 -0.71 -8.43 25.60
N ASP A 114 -0.66 -8.49 26.93
CA ASP A 114 0.41 -7.85 27.70
C ASP A 114 1.73 -8.64 27.57
N LEU A 115 2.76 -8.00 27.04
CA LEU A 115 4.07 -8.62 26.81
C LEU A 115 4.82 -8.90 28.11
N SER A 116 4.47 -8.24 29.21
CA SER A 116 5.11 -8.46 30.51
C SER A 116 4.76 -9.83 31.11
N THR A 117 3.58 -10.37 30.80
CA THR A 117 3.09 -11.68 31.25
C THR A 117 3.08 -12.75 30.15
N TYR A 118 3.45 -12.38 28.92
CA TYR A 118 3.46 -13.30 27.78
C TYR A 118 4.63 -14.28 27.82
N GLU A 119 4.31 -15.57 27.95
CA GLU A 119 5.24 -16.66 27.67
C GLU A 119 4.97 -17.24 26.28
N GLU A 120 6.00 -17.29 25.44
CA GLU A 120 5.86 -17.78 24.06
C GLU A 120 5.67 -19.30 24.06
N ASN A 121 4.43 -19.76 23.90
CA ASN A 121 4.09 -21.17 23.86
C ASN A 121 4.68 -21.83 22.58
N PRO A 122 5.65 -22.75 22.69
CA PRO A 122 6.30 -23.36 21.52
C PRO A 122 5.31 -24.12 20.63
N ARG A 123 4.25 -24.68 21.24
CA ARG A 123 3.22 -25.45 20.54
C ARG A 123 2.37 -24.58 19.62
N GLU A 124 1.99 -23.39 20.08
CA GLU A 124 1.21 -22.44 19.27
C GLU A 124 2.04 -21.91 18.12
N ARG A 125 3.31 -21.56 18.37
CA ARG A 125 4.25 -21.16 17.33
C ARG A 125 4.41 -22.26 16.28
N GLN A 126 4.56 -23.51 16.71
CA GLN A 126 4.67 -24.65 15.81
C GLN A 126 3.38 -24.86 15.00
N ALA A 127 2.20 -24.76 15.62
CA ALA A 127 0.92 -24.85 14.93
C ALA A 127 0.74 -23.76 13.87
N ILE A 128 1.18 -22.53 14.15
CA ILE A 128 1.20 -21.42 13.18
C ILE A 128 2.13 -21.75 12.02
N LEU A 129 3.37 -22.20 12.28
CA LEU A 129 4.31 -22.57 11.22
C LEU A 129 3.75 -23.70 10.34
N GLU A 130 3.16 -24.73 10.95
CA GLU A 130 2.54 -25.86 10.27
C GLU A 130 1.37 -25.46 9.37
N ARG A 131 0.57 -24.47 9.78
CA ARG A 131 -0.56 -23.94 8.99
C ARG A 131 -0.12 -23.34 7.66
N TYR A 132 1.09 -22.80 7.58
CA TYR A 132 1.61 -22.07 6.42
C TYR A 132 2.68 -22.82 5.61
N ILE A 133 2.90 -24.11 5.88
CA ILE A 133 3.79 -24.94 5.05
C ILE A 133 3.22 -25.10 3.63
N TRP A 134 4.11 -25.18 2.65
CA TRP A 134 3.79 -25.27 1.21
C TRP A 134 2.85 -26.43 0.84
N HIS A 135 2.86 -27.58 1.52
CA HIS A 135 1.99 -28.71 1.16
C HIS A 135 0.53 -28.54 1.65
N ARG A 136 0.24 -27.64 2.60
CA ARG A 136 -1.12 -27.31 3.04
C ARG A 136 -1.78 -26.19 2.22
N THR A 137 -1.21 -25.84 1.07
CA THR A 137 -1.60 -24.64 0.28
C THR A 137 -3.09 -24.58 -0.05
N PHE A 138 -3.71 -25.70 -0.43
CA PHE A 138 -5.06 -25.72 -1.01
C PHE A 138 -6.22 -25.67 0.00
N HIS A 139 -5.96 -25.68 1.32
CA HIS A 139 -7.03 -25.65 2.33
C HIS A 139 -7.72 -24.28 2.46
N ASN A 140 -6.96 -23.19 2.41
CA ASN A 140 -7.51 -21.83 2.49
C ASN A 140 -6.62 -20.85 1.71
N LEU A 141 -6.99 -20.59 0.45
CA LEU A 141 -6.21 -19.73 -0.45
C LEU A 141 -6.23 -18.25 -0.05
N LYS A 142 -7.20 -17.80 0.75
CA LYS A 142 -7.31 -16.40 1.21
C LYS A 142 -6.41 -16.11 2.40
N ASP A 143 -6.02 -17.14 3.15
CA ASP A 143 -5.17 -17.06 4.34
C ASP A 143 -3.69 -17.20 3.93
N VAL A 144 -3.04 -16.07 3.67
CA VAL A 144 -1.67 -16.03 3.14
C VAL A 144 -0.63 -16.18 4.24
N GLY A 145 -0.87 -15.59 5.41
CA GLY A 145 0.09 -15.63 6.51
C GLY A 145 -0.44 -15.04 7.82
N HIS A 146 0.42 -15.07 8.82
CA HIS A 146 0.21 -14.55 10.16
C HIS A 146 1.40 -13.69 10.57
N LEU A 147 1.13 -12.49 11.09
CA LEU A 147 2.12 -11.55 11.61
C LEU A 147 1.86 -11.31 13.09
N THR A 148 2.90 -11.49 13.90
CA THR A 148 2.94 -11.06 15.31
C THR A 148 3.82 -9.83 15.40
N VAL A 149 3.31 -8.77 16.05
CA VAL A 149 4.01 -7.51 16.29
C VAL A 149 4.09 -7.26 17.78
N LYS A 150 5.29 -7.30 18.35
CA LYS A 150 5.54 -6.90 19.74
C LYS A 150 6.01 -5.44 19.75
N VAL A 151 5.23 -4.57 20.41
CA VAL A 151 5.48 -3.13 20.55
C VAL A 151 5.97 -2.87 21.97
N PHE A 152 7.25 -2.55 22.12
CA PHE A 152 7.84 -2.40 23.45
C PHE A 152 7.69 -0.98 23.99
N LYS A 153 8.35 -0.03 23.33
CA LYS A 153 8.46 1.36 23.79
C LYS A 153 8.84 2.31 22.66
N ALA A 154 8.65 3.61 22.86
CA ALA A 154 9.22 4.66 22.03
C ALA A 154 10.14 5.57 22.85
N GLN A 155 10.96 6.37 22.18
CA GLN A 155 11.82 7.37 22.80
C GLN A 155 12.06 8.56 21.88
N GLY A 156 12.38 9.72 22.46
CA GLY A 156 12.74 10.92 21.70
C GLY A 156 11.57 11.59 20.99
N LEU A 157 10.33 11.35 21.44
CA LEU A 157 9.14 11.97 20.89
C LEU A 157 9.14 13.49 21.09
N ALA A 158 8.44 14.23 20.23
CA ALA A 158 8.19 15.64 20.43
C ALA A 158 7.25 15.85 21.63
N ALA A 159 7.45 16.94 22.36
CA ALA A 159 6.45 17.43 23.30
C ALA A 159 5.37 18.19 22.54
N ALA A 160 4.13 17.75 22.67
CA ALA A 160 2.97 18.40 22.05
C ALA A 160 2.13 19.17 23.09
N ASP A 161 2.13 18.75 24.36
CA ASP A 161 1.44 19.47 25.43
C ASP A 161 2.16 20.73 25.88
N LEU A 162 1.37 21.71 26.36
CA LEU A 162 1.84 22.91 27.08
C LEU A 162 2.79 22.60 28.25
N GLY A 163 2.71 21.39 28.82
CA GLY A 163 3.56 20.92 29.92
C GLY A 163 4.93 20.38 29.49
N GLY A 164 5.28 20.43 28.20
CA GLY A 164 6.56 19.91 27.68
C GLY A 164 6.63 18.38 27.63
N LYS A 165 5.47 17.71 27.64
CA LYS A 165 5.32 16.25 27.57
C LYS A 165 4.24 15.91 26.53
N SER A 166 3.91 14.63 26.43
CA SER A 166 2.85 14.09 25.58
C SER A 166 2.20 12.91 26.32
N ASP A 167 1.00 12.54 25.88
CA ASP A 167 0.23 11.35 26.21
C ASP A 167 0.24 10.37 25.01
N PRO A 168 1.39 9.76 24.66
CA PRO A 168 1.52 8.99 23.43
C PRO A 168 0.86 7.61 23.44
N PHE A 169 0.26 7.26 22.31
CA PHE A 169 -0.20 5.90 21.98
C PHE A 169 0.23 5.51 20.55
N CYS A 170 0.23 4.21 20.28
CA CYS A 170 0.71 3.64 19.03
C CYS A 170 -0.42 2.93 18.28
N VAL A 171 -0.58 3.26 17.00
CA VAL A 171 -1.56 2.69 16.06
C VAL A 171 -0.84 1.87 15.00
N LEU A 172 -1.26 0.62 14.84
CA LEU A 172 -0.73 -0.33 13.87
C LEU A 172 -1.78 -0.61 12.81
N GLU A 173 -1.44 -0.37 11.55
CA GLU A 173 -2.30 -0.65 10.40
C GLU A 173 -1.66 -1.68 9.47
N LEU A 174 -2.43 -2.70 9.08
CA LEU A 174 -2.07 -3.65 8.04
C LEU A 174 -3.24 -3.86 7.07
N GLY A 175 -3.15 -3.23 5.90
CA GLY A 175 -4.26 -3.22 4.94
C GLY A 175 -5.47 -2.46 5.49
N ASN A 176 -6.57 -3.18 5.74
CA ASN A 176 -7.79 -2.64 6.34
C ASN A 176 -7.92 -2.96 7.85
N ALA A 177 -6.96 -3.70 8.44
CA ALA A 177 -6.92 -3.94 9.88
C ALA A 177 -6.18 -2.79 10.58
N ARG A 178 -6.71 -2.33 11.71
CA ARG A 178 -6.16 -1.25 12.54
C ARG A 178 -6.30 -1.63 14.00
N LEU A 179 -5.20 -1.62 14.74
CA LEU A 179 -5.11 -1.91 16.17
C LEU A 179 -4.36 -0.78 16.87
N GLN A 180 -4.61 -0.57 18.18
CA GLN A 180 -3.93 0.47 18.94
C GLN A 180 -3.51 0.02 20.34
N THR A 181 -2.43 0.60 20.86
CA THR A 181 -1.99 0.44 22.25
C THR A 181 -2.84 1.27 23.20
N GLN A 182 -2.68 1.01 24.49
CA GLN A 182 -3.06 1.96 25.52
C GLN A 182 -2.24 3.26 25.42
N THR A 183 -2.75 4.31 26.04
CA THR A 183 -2.09 5.62 26.14
C THR A 183 -1.21 5.67 27.39
N GLU A 184 0.01 6.16 27.23
CA GLU A 184 0.95 6.39 28.33
C GLU A 184 1.01 7.88 28.64
N TYR A 185 0.56 8.29 29.82
CA TYR A 185 0.40 9.71 30.14
C TYR A 185 1.71 10.41 30.53
N LYS A 186 1.88 11.65 30.06
CA LYS A 186 2.91 12.62 30.47
C LYS A 186 4.33 12.08 30.32
N THR A 187 4.66 11.54 29.15
CA THR A 187 5.96 10.96 28.82
C THR A 187 6.36 11.16 27.34
N LEU A 188 7.66 11.35 27.11
CA LEU A 188 8.28 11.35 25.77
C LEU A 188 8.99 10.02 25.44
N ALA A 189 8.94 9.08 26.39
CA ALA A 189 9.54 7.76 26.29
C ALA A 189 8.56 6.69 26.80
N PRO A 190 7.40 6.50 26.13
CA PRO A 190 6.35 5.59 26.59
C PRO A 190 6.78 4.12 26.48
N SER A 191 6.26 3.29 27.37
CA SER A 191 6.47 1.83 27.37
C SER A 191 5.14 1.09 27.37
N TRP A 192 4.70 0.64 26.19
CA TRP A 192 3.41 -0.04 26.03
C TRP A 192 3.49 -1.55 26.28
N ASN A 193 4.61 -2.19 25.93
CA ASN A 193 4.83 -3.64 26.07
C ASN A 193 3.60 -4.47 25.65
N LYS A 194 3.14 -4.30 24.40
CA LYS A 194 1.92 -4.93 23.90
C LYS A 194 2.17 -5.79 22.68
N ILE A 195 1.44 -6.89 22.54
CA ILE A 195 1.51 -7.81 21.41
C ILE A 195 0.24 -7.72 20.57
N PHE A 196 0.41 -7.59 19.27
CA PHE A 196 -0.68 -7.61 18.29
C PHE A 196 -0.49 -8.75 17.30
N THR A 197 -1.60 -9.31 16.82
CA THR A 197 -1.59 -10.32 15.76
C THR A 197 -2.41 -9.85 14.57
N PHE A 198 -1.91 -10.10 13.37
CA PHE A 198 -2.56 -9.74 12.13
C PHE A 198 -2.61 -10.95 11.19
N ASN A 199 -3.78 -11.16 10.59
CA ASN A 199 -3.91 -12.06 9.45
C ASN A 199 -3.42 -11.35 8.18
N ILE A 200 -2.39 -11.91 7.55
CA ILE A 200 -1.82 -11.40 6.31
C ILE A 200 -2.71 -11.87 5.17
N LYS A 201 -3.41 -10.91 4.55
CA LYS A 201 -4.21 -11.15 3.33
C LYS A 201 -3.39 -11.03 2.05
N ASP A 202 -2.31 -10.24 2.05
CA ASP A 202 -1.37 -10.07 0.93
C ASP A 202 0.02 -9.77 1.51
N ILE A 203 1.03 -10.54 1.10
CA ILE A 203 2.41 -10.41 1.59
C ILE A 203 3.07 -9.10 1.11
N ASN A 204 2.52 -8.47 0.08
CA ASN A 204 3.02 -7.21 -0.46
C ASN A 204 2.50 -5.99 0.31
N ASN A 205 1.70 -6.21 1.36
CA ASN A 205 1.26 -5.13 2.25
C ASN A 205 2.44 -4.56 3.06
N VAL A 206 2.19 -3.38 3.61
CA VAL A 206 3.12 -2.62 4.44
C VAL A 206 2.47 -2.46 5.81
N LEU A 207 3.19 -2.84 6.87
CA LEU A 207 2.80 -2.55 8.24
C LEU A 207 3.11 -1.07 8.51
N GLU A 208 2.08 -0.28 8.79
CA GLU A 208 2.24 1.12 9.18
C GLU A 208 2.10 1.23 10.69
N VAL A 209 3.11 1.81 11.34
CA VAL A 209 3.12 2.05 12.79
C VAL A 209 3.19 3.55 13.00
N THR A 210 2.16 4.13 13.60
CA THR A 210 2.04 5.57 13.82
C THR A 210 1.92 5.84 15.32
N VAL A 211 2.68 6.80 15.83
CA VAL A 211 2.58 7.29 17.19
C VAL A 211 1.82 8.61 17.15
N PHE A 212 0.79 8.70 17.98
CA PHE A 212 -0.05 9.88 18.15
C PHE A 212 0.02 10.34 19.61
N ASP A 213 -0.34 11.60 19.82
CA ASP A 213 -0.61 12.19 21.11
C ASP A 213 -2.12 12.21 21.37
N GLU A 214 -2.56 11.77 22.55
CA GLU A 214 -3.97 11.82 22.94
C GLU A 214 -4.28 13.08 23.74
N ASP A 215 -4.95 14.05 23.10
CA ASP A 215 -5.45 15.23 23.78
C ASP A 215 -6.92 15.06 24.17
N ARG A 216 -7.23 15.27 25.46
CA ARG A 216 -8.61 15.11 25.99
C ARG A 216 -9.64 16.01 25.31
N ASP A 217 -9.23 17.18 24.84
CA ASP A 217 -10.13 18.23 24.31
C ASP A 217 -9.85 18.56 22.82
N HIS A 218 -8.87 17.91 22.20
CA HIS A 218 -8.41 18.22 20.85
C HIS A 218 -8.27 16.98 19.97
N LYS A 219 -8.11 17.23 18.68
CA LYS A 219 -7.85 16.16 17.70
C LYS A 219 -6.45 15.62 17.93
N VAL A 220 -6.34 14.30 18.10
CA VAL A 220 -5.07 13.58 18.27
C VAL A 220 -3.94 14.15 17.40
N GLU A 221 -2.82 14.51 18.03
CA GLU A 221 -1.67 15.09 17.35
C GLU A 221 -0.75 13.99 16.80
N PHE A 222 -0.14 14.22 15.64
CA PHE A 222 0.78 13.27 15.01
C PHE A 222 2.20 13.43 15.58
N LEU A 223 2.74 12.37 16.19
CA LEU A 223 4.12 12.39 16.73
C LEU A 223 5.12 11.71 15.80
N GLY A 224 4.71 10.75 14.98
CA GLY A 224 5.60 10.13 14.00
C GLY A 224 5.08 8.83 13.40
N LYS A 225 5.64 8.42 12.25
CA LYS A 225 5.22 7.20 11.54
C LYS A 225 6.39 6.41 10.98
N VAL A 226 6.26 5.09 10.94
CA VAL A 226 7.14 4.21 10.17
C VAL A 226 6.30 3.24 9.32
N ALA A 227 6.82 2.92 8.13
CA ALA A 227 6.19 2.00 7.19
C ALA A 227 7.16 0.85 6.87
N ILE A 228 6.77 -0.38 7.21
CA ILE A 228 7.62 -1.58 7.16
C ILE A 228 7.01 -2.60 6.19
N PRO A 229 7.58 -2.77 4.98
CA PRO A 229 7.12 -3.80 4.05
C PRO A 229 7.28 -5.20 4.65
N LEU A 230 6.24 -6.04 4.56
CA LEU A 230 6.27 -7.37 5.20
C LEU A 230 7.41 -8.25 4.68
N LEU A 231 7.70 -8.20 3.37
CA LEU A 231 8.81 -8.92 2.72
C LEU A 231 10.21 -8.53 3.24
N ARG A 232 10.33 -7.46 4.03
CA ARG A 232 11.60 -7.01 4.63
C ARG A 232 11.73 -7.35 6.12
N ILE A 233 10.68 -7.91 6.71
CA ILE A 233 10.69 -8.31 8.10
C ILE A 233 11.73 -9.41 8.29
N ARG A 234 12.57 -9.23 9.32
CA ARG A 234 13.48 -10.26 9.81
C ARG A 234 12.86 -10.82 11.09
N ASN A 235 12.47 -12.08 11.04
CA ASN A 235 11.71 -12.72 12.11
C ASN A 235 12.49 -12.72 13.43
N GLY A 236 11.84 -12.29 14.50
CA GLY A 236 12.37 -12.32 15.87
C GLY A 236 13.49 -11.32 16.15
N GLU A 237 13.80 -10.40 15.22
CA GLU A 237 14.79 -9.35 15.45
C GLU A 237 14.15 -8.17 16.17
N LYS A 238 14.58 -7.91 17.42
CA LYS A 238 14.19 -6.72 18.18
C LYS A 238 15.01 -5.52 17.71
N ARG A 239 14.34 -4.49 17.16
CA ARG A 239 15.02 -3.39 16.49
C ARG A 239 14.33 -2.04 16.69
N TRP A 240 15.13 -0.99 16.78
CA TRP A 240 14.67 0.40 16.75
C TRP A 240 14.36 0.85 15.33
N TYR A 241 13.17 1.44 15.16
CA TYR A 241 12.70 2.03 13.92
C TYR A 241 12.54 3.53 14.10
N ALA A 242 13.28 4.31 13.32
CA ALA A 242 13.17 5.77 13.34
C ALA A 242 11.79 6.21 12.82
N LEU A 243 11.15 7.10 13.57
CA LEU A 243 9.86 7.69 13.20
C LEU A 243 10.09 8.87 12.25
N LYS A 244 9.22 8.94 11.24
CA LYS A 244 9.22 9.95 10.19
C LYS A 244 7.97 10.83 10.26
N ASP A 245 8.01 11.92 9.51
CA ASP A 245 6.87 12.79 9.28
C ASP A 245 5.69 12.07 8.61
N LYS A 246 4.54 12.74 8.51
CA LYS A 246 3.31 12.17 7.94
C LYS A 246 3.47 11.73 6.48
N LYS A 247 4.33 12.39 5.70
CA LYS A 247 4.62 12.03 4.29
C LYS A 247 5.72 10.97 4.16
N LEU A 248 6.33 10.51 5.27
CA LEU A 248 7.43 9.53 5.32
C LEU A 248 8.69 9.97 4.56
N ARG A 249 8.91 11.27 4.38
CA ARG A 249 10.05 11.86 3.66
C ARG A 249 11.15 12.32 4.61
N SER A 250 10.77 12.93 5.73
CA SER A 250 11.68 13.55 6.70
C SER A 250 11.57 12.88 8.06
N ARG A 251 12.54 13.11 8.95
CA ARG A 251 12.43 12.64 10.35
C ARG A 251 11.26 13.33 11.05
N ALA A 252 10.60 12.62 11.96
CA ALA A 252 9.58 13.22 12.81
C ALA A 252 10.19 14.26 13.75
N LYS A 253 9.35 15.20 14.23
CA LYS A 253 9.73 16.19 15.22
C LYS A 253 10.12 15.50 16.54
N GLY A 254 11.04 16.11 17.29
CA GLY A 254 11.54 15.57 18.57
C GLY A 254 13.04 15.27 18.56
N ASN A 255 13.54 14.68 19.63
CA ASN A 255 14.96 14.36 19.79
C ASN A 255 15.29 12.97 19.22
N GLY A 256 15.23 12.86 17.89
CA GLY A 256 15.47 11.61 17.17
C GLY A 256 14.46 10.52 17.51
N PRO A 257 13.16 10.73 17.24
CA PRO A 257 12.06 9.86 17.66
C PRO A 257 12.15 8.46 17.04
N GLN A 258 12.00 7.41 17.86
CA GLN A 258 12.10 6.00 17.43
C GLN A 258 11.16 5.10 18.23
N VAL A 259 10.73 3.99 17.62
CA VAL A 259 9.92 2.95 18.25
C VAL A 259 10.64 1.59 18.21
N LEU A 260 10.60 0.85 19.31
CA LEU A 260 11.23 -0.46 19.47
C LEU A 260 10.21 -1.56 19.20
N LEU A 261 10.45 -2.34 18.14
CA LEU A 261 9.54 -3.40 17.68
C LEU A 261 10.28 -4.73 17.53
N GLU A 262 9.57 -5.83 17.73
CA GLU A 262 9.97 -7.18 17.30
C GLU A 262 8.85 -7.76 16.44
N LEU A 263 9.21 -8.21 15.25
CA LEU A 263 8.26 -8.65 14.22
C LEU A 263 8.53 -10.12 13.90
N THR A 264 7.48 -10.95 13.92
CA THR A 264 7.58 -12.36 13.59
C THR A 264 6.47 -12.74 12.63
N MET A 265 6.82 -13.32 11.49
CA MET A 265 5.88 -13.64 10.42
C MET A 265 6.01 -15.08 9.94
N ALA A 266 4.88 -15.76 9.75
CA ALA A 266 4.77 -17.04 9.08
C ALA A 266 3.83 -16.91 7.88
N TRP A 267 4.21 -17.38 6.70
CA TRP A 267 3.39 -17.23 5.49
C TRP A 267 3.70 -18.33 4.49
N ASN A 268 2.73 -18.60 3.61
CA ASN A 268 2.85 -19.61 2.57
C ASN A 268 3.21 -18.93 1.22
N PRO A 269 4.38 -19.24 0.63
CA PRO A 269 4.81 -18.61 -0.63
C PRO A 269 3.91 -18.88 -1.83
N ILE A 270 3.31 -20.07 -1.92
CA ILE A 270 2.43 -20.42 -3.05
C ILE A 270 1.10 -19.67 -2.93
N ARG A 271 0.50 -19.64 -1.73
CA ARG A 271 -0.72 -18.84 -1.49
C ARG A 271 -0.48 -17.35 -1.77
N ALA A 272 0.67 -16.82 -1.34
CA ALA A 272 1.06 -15.45 -1.62
C ALA A 272 1.25 -15.17 -3.12
N CYS A 273 1.81 -16.13 -3.88
CA CYS A 273 1.96 -16.02 -5.34
C CYS A 273 0.57 -15.92 -6.00
N VAL A 274 -0.32 -16.86 -5.69
CA VAL A 274 -1.71 -16.83 -6.20
C VAL A 274 -2.42 -15.54 -5.81
N ARG A 275 -2.26 -15.08 -4.55
CA ARG A 275 -2.85 -13.83 -4.07
C ARG A 275 -2.37 -12.60 -4.85
N THR A 276 -1.09 -12.57 -5.23
CA THR A 276 -0.45 -11.48 -5.99
C THR A 276 -1.08 -11.32 -7.38
N LEU A 277 -1.56 -12.40 -8.00
CA LEU A 277 -2.17 -12.39 -9.33
C LEU A 277 -3.67 -12.09 -9.34
N ASN A 278 -4.29 -11.97 -8.17
CA ASN A 278 -5.70 -11.58 -8.03
C ASN A 278 -5.84 -10.06 -7.82
N PRO A 279 -7.03 -9.46 -7.85
CA PRO A 279 -7.20 -8.04 -7.54
C PRO A 279 -6.64 -7.65 -6.16
N LYS A 280 -5.95 -6.52 -6.08
CA LYS A 280 -5.50 -5.94 -4.81
C LYS A 280 -6.73 -5.54 -3.99
N GLU A 281 -6.71 -5.80 -2.69
CA GLU A 281 -7.79 -5.33 -1.82
C GLU A 281 -7.72 -3.80 -1.72
N GLU A 282 -8.85 -3.14 -1.97
CA GLU A 282 -8.93 -1.69 -1.85
C GLU A 282 -8.80 -1.30 -0.37
N LYS A 283 -7.86 -0.39 -0.06
CA LYS A 283 -7.83 0.24 1.27
C LYS A 283 -9.08 1.13 1.34
N PHE A 284 -9.99 0.86 2.27
CA PHE A 284 -11.27 1.57 2.32
C PHE A 284 -11.07 3.06 2.61
N MET A 285 -10.13 3.37 3.49
CA MET A 285 -9.73 4.75 3.75
C MET A 285 -8.64 5.21 2.77
N GLN A 286 -9.04 5.99 1.77
CA GLN A 286 -8.13 6.72 0.91
C GLN A 286 -8.48 8.20 0.95
N THR A 287 -7.48 9.04 1.22
CA THR A 287 -7.63 10.49 1.06
C THR A 287 -7.63 10.78 -0.44
N GLU A 288 -8.72 11.30 -0.97
CA GLU A 288 -8.77 11.76 -2.36
C GLU A 288 -7.71 12.85 -2.58
N VAL A 289 -6.79 12.60 -3.51
CA VAL A 289 -5.74 13.56 -3.84
C VAL A 289 -6.38 14.65 -4.69
N LYS A 290 -6.59 15.84 -4.10
CA LYS A 290 -6.99 17.04 -4.84
C LYS A 290 -5.93 17.39 -5.90
N PHE A 291 -6.34 18.08 -6.95
CA PHE A 291 -5.38 18.60 -7.93
C PHE A 291 -4.35 19.48 -7.20
N LYS A 292 -3.07 19.19 -7.43
CA LYS A 292 -1.95 19.97 -6.90
C LYS A 292 -0.94 20.14 -8.03
N ARG A 293 -0.66 21.38 -8.42
CA ARG A 293 0.26 21.70 -9.53
C ARG A 293 1.62 21.01 -9.37
N GLN A 294 2.19 21.03 -8.16
CA GLN A 294 3.47 20.39 -7.87
C GLN A 294 3.44 18.86 -8.12
N VAL A 295 2.35 18.18 -7.72
CA VAL A 295 2.18 16.73 -7.95
C VAL A 295 2.04 16.44 -9.44
N PHE A 296 1.30 17.27 -10.18
CA PHE A 296 1.17 17.14 -11.62
C PHE A 296 2.52 17.27 -12.32
N VAL A 297 3.28 18.35 -12.05
CA VAL A 297 4.60 18.59 -12.65
C VAL A 297 5.55 17.44 -12.34
N LYS A 298 5.58 16.98 -11.09
CA LYS A 298 6.38 15.81 -10.68
C LYS A 298 6.01 14.55 -11.47
N ASN A 299 4.73 14.25 -11.65
CA ASN A 299 4.28 13.09 -12.43
C ASN A 299 4.65 13.19 -13.91
N VAL A 300 4.62 14.40 -14.49
CA VAL A 300 5.08 14.65 -15.86
C VAL A 300 6.60 14.43 -15.99
N LEU A 301 7.39 14.91 -15.02
CA LEU A 301 8.84 14.70 -15.00
C LEU A 301 9.20 13.21 -14.88
N ARG A 302 8.48 12.46 -14.04
CA ARG A 302 8.62 10.99 -13.96
C ARG A 302 8.39 10.33 -15.32
N LEU A 303 7.36 10.75 -16.04
CA LEU A 303 7.05 10.22 -17.38
C LEU A 303 8.10 10.65 -18.43
N LYS A 304 8.64 11.87 -18.33
CA LYS A 304 9.66 12.40 -19.25
C LYS A 304 10.88 11.47 -19.35
N VAL A 305 11.32 10.88 -18.23
CA VAL A 305 12.45 9.93 -18.22
C VAL A 305 12.22 8.76 -19.17
N PHE A 306 11.01 8.17 -19.16
CA PHE A 306 10.67 7.07 -20.06
C PHE A 306 10.52 7.51 -21.51
N VAL A 307 9.99 8.71 -21.75
CA VAL A 307 9.92 9.29 -23.11
C VAL A 307 11.33 9.51 -23.67
N MET A 308 12.28 9.96 -22.85
CA MET A 308 13.67 10.12 -23.25
C MET A 308 14.33 8.77 -23.59
N TYR A 309 14.11 7.72 -22.80
CA TYR A 309 14.58 6.37 -23.17
C TYR A 309 13.99 5.88 -24.48
N PHE A 310 12.70 6.14 -24.74
CA PHE A 310 12.09 5.79 -26.02
C PHE A 310 12.68 6.59 -27.19
N TYR A 311 12.99 7.87 -26.97
CA TYR A 311 13.65 8.71 -27.96
C TYR A 311 15.07 8.21 -28.28
N GLU A 312 15.88 7.89 -27.27
CA GLU A 312 17.22 7.31 -27.45
C GLU A 312 17.17 5.97 -28.19
N PHE A 313 16.21 5.11 -27.83
CA PHE A 313 15.98 3.85 -28.53
C PHE A 313 15.56 4.09 -29.99
N SER A 314 14.65 5.02 -30.25
CA SER A 314 14.21 5.36 -31.61
C SER A 314 15.37 5.91 -32.45
N LYS A 315 16.22 6.75 -31.86
CA LYS A 315 17.43 7.27 -32.49
C LYS A 315 18.41 6.16 -32.85
N LEU A 316 18.58 5.16 -31.98
CA LEU A 316 19.42 3.98 -32.30
C LEU A 316 18.93 3.26 -33.57
N PHE A 317 17.62 3.05 -33.70
CA PHE A 317 17.02 2.43 -34.90
C PHE A 317 17.20 3.31 -36.13
N GLN A 318 16.97 4.62 -35.99
CA GLN A 318 17.12 5.58 -37.08
C GLN A 318 18.57 5.61 -37.59
N ASN A 319 19.55 5.72 -36.69
CA ASN A 319 20.98 5.68 -37.04
C ASN A 319 21.35 4.36 -37.75
N CYS A 320 20.73 3.24 -37.36
CA CYS A 320 20.93 1.96 -38.04
C CYS A 320 20.37 1.98 -39.47
N PHE A 321 19.19 2.57 -39.70
CA PHE A 321 18.56 2.65 -41.02
C PHE A 321 19.17 3.71 -41.94
N GLU A 322 19.71 4.79 -41.39
CA GLU A 322 20.37 5.87 -42.15
C GLU A 322 21.83 5.55 -42.50
N TRP A 323 22.39 4.43 -42.00
CA TRP A 323 23.75 3.96 -42.26
C TRP A 323 24.87 4.91 -41.78
N ASP A 324 24.60 5.70 -40.74
CA ASP A 324 25.60 6.60 -40.12
C ASP A 324 26.88 5.84 -39.72
N SER A 325 26.73 4.64 -39.17
CA SER A 325 27.83 3.72 -38.87
C SER A 325 27.69 2.44 -39.70
N LYS A 326 28.46 2.35 -40.78
CA LYS A 326 28.41 1.22 -41.74
C LYS A 326 28.51 -0.15 -41.06
N LEU A 327 29.37 -0.30 -40.06
CA LEU A 327 29.56 -1.57 -39.35
C LEU A 327 28.36 -1.92 -38.46
N GLN A 328 27.84 -0.95 -37.71
CA GLN A 328 26.70 -1.17 -36.80
C GLN A 328 25.42 -1.44 -37.60
N SER A 329 25.17 -0.69 -38.67
CA SER A 329 24.02 -0.88 -39.56
C SER A 329 24.07 -2.23 -40.28
N PHE A 330 25.25 -2.64 -40.77
CA PHE A 330 25.41 -3.97 -41.36
C PHE A 330 25.16 -5.07 -40.33
N ALA A 331 25.74 -4.96 -39.13
CA ALA A 331 25.51 -5.93 -38.06
C ALA A 331 24.03 -6.00 -37.66
N ALA A 332 23.36 -4.85 -37.53
CA ALA A 332 21.93 -4.76 -37.22
C ALA A 332 21.08 -5.41 -38.32
N LEU A 333 21.42 -5.21 -39.60
CA LEU A 333 20.74 -5.86 -40.72
C LEU A 333 20.91 -7.38 -40.69
N VAL A 334 22.12 -7.88 -40.45
CA VAL A 334 22.38 -9.32 -40.32
C VAL A 334 21.57 -9.91 -39.17
N VAL A 335 21.58 -9.26 -38.00
CA VAL A 335 20.77 -9.68 -36.84
C VAL A 335 19.28 -9.67 -37.16
N TRP A 336 18.79 -8.64 -37.86
CA TRP A 336 17.39 -8.55 -38.28
C TRP A 336 16.99 -9.66 -39.25
N LEU A 337 17.83 -10.00 -40.23
CA LEU A 337 17.57 -11.09 -41.17
C LEU A 337 17.53 -12.46 -40.46
N ILE A 338 18.48 -12.71 -39.53
CA ILE A 338 18.49 -13.92 -38.70
C ILE A 338 17.23 -13.98 -37.84
N LEU A 339 16.86 -12.86 -37.21
CA LEU A 339 15.65 -12.76 -36.40
C LEU A 339 14.43 -13.09 -37.26
N CYS A 340 14.22 -12.42 -38.39
CA CYS A 340 13.07 -12.69 -39.27
C CYS A 340 12.98 -14.14 -39.73
N TYR A 341 14.11 -14.80 -40.01
CA TYR A 341 14.11 -16.19 -40.48
C TYR A 341 13.80 -17.20 -39.36
N TYR A 342 14.35 -17.01 -38.16
CA TYR A 342 14.22 -17.98 -37.06
C TYR A 342 13.15 -17.63 -36.02
N PHE A 343 12.57 -16.42 -36.06
CA PHE A 343 11.66 -15.94 -35.03
C PHE A 343 10.41 -16.81 -34.94
N LYS A 344 10.24 -17.41 -33.76
CA LYS A 344 9.03 -18.13 -33.37
C LYS A 344 8.41 -17.43 -32.17
N ILE A 345 7.08 -17.48 -32.05
CA ILE A 345 6.34 -16.73 -31.03
C ILE A 345 6.77 -17.04 -29.59
N TRP A 346 7.20 -18.27 -29.29
CA TRP A 346 7.69 -18.67 -27.97
C TRP A 346 9.01 -17.97 -27.57
N MET A 347 9.73 -17.37 -28.51
CA MET A 347 10.95 -16.60 -28.23
C MET A 347 10.63 -15.24 -27.60
N LEU A 348 9.40 -14.72 -27.73
CA LEU A 348 9.02 -13.41 -27.17
C LEU A 348 9.17 -13.38 -25.63
N PRO A 349 8.62 -14.33 -24.85
CA PRO A 349 8.93 -14.42 -23.41
C PRO A 349 10.42 -14.64 -23.12
N CYS A 350 11.16 -15.37 -23.98
CA CYS A 350 12.59 -15.57 -23.81
C CYS A 350 13.38 -14.27 -23.90
N PHE A 351 13.01 -13.33 -24.77
CA PHE A 351 13.60 -11.99 -24.78
C PHE A 351 13.38 -11.25 -23.44
N GLY A 352 12.18 -11.37 -22.86
CA GLY A 352 11.92 -10.86 -21.51
C GLY A 352 12.82 -11.49 -20.45
N LEU A 353 13.03 -12.81 -20.51
CA LEU A 353 13.95 -13.52 -19.62
C LEU A 353 15.41 -13.08 -19.80
N LEU A 354 15.84 -12.76 -21.02
CA LEU A 354 17.17 -12.21 -21.28
C LEU A 354 17.34 -10.82 -20.64
N LEU A 355 16.30 -9.99 -20.58
CA LEU A 355 16.35 -8.71 -19.85
C LEU A 355 16.53 -8.94 -18.34
N PHE A 356 15.81 -9.90 -17.76
CA PHE A 356 16.02 -10.30 -16.37
C PHE A 356 17.42 -10.85 -16.14
N LEU A 357 17.93 -11.70 -17.04
CA LEU A 357 19.27 -12.26 -16.95
C LEU A 357 20.34 -11.16 -17.01
N LYS A 358 20.23 -10.25 -17.99
CA LYS A 358 21.10 -9.07 -18.10
C LYS A 358 21.12 -8.30 -16.79
N GLN A 359 19.95 -7.98 -16.25
CA GLN A 359 19.85 -7.17 -15.03
C GLN A 359 20.31 -7.92 -13.78
N TYR A 360 20.10 -9.24 -13.72
CA TYR A 360 20.65 -10.12 -12.69
C TYR A 360 22.18 -10.13 -12.75
N CYS A 361 22.77 -10.34 -13.92
CA CYS A 361 24.21 -10.30 -14.14
C CYS A 361 24.80 -8.94 -13.74
N ILE A 362 24.19 -7.83 -14.17
CA ILE A 362 24.63 -6.48 -13.77
C ILE A 362 24.58 -6.34 -12.26
N ARG A 363 23.51 -6.78 -11.59
CA ARG A 363 23.40 -6.72 -10.13
C ARG A 363 24.47 -7.57 -9.42
N THR A 364 24.81 -8.74 -9.96
CA THR A 364 25.83 -9.62 -9.37
C THR A 364 27.26 -9.12 -9.64
N LEU A 365 27.50 -8.45 -10.77
CA LEU A 365 28.84 -8.00 -11.21
C LEU A 365 29.15 -6.56 -10.77
N ALA A 366 28.19 -5.65 -10.84
CA ALA A 366 28.37 -4.22 -10.55
C ALA A 366 28.09 -3.86 -9.08
N GLY A 367 27.77 -4.85 -8.23
CA GLY A 367 27.19 -4.58 -6.92
C GLY A 367 25.83 -3.86 -7.03
N PRO A 368 25.21 -3.48 -5.91
CA PRO A 368 23.92 -2.79 -5.94
C PRO A 368 24.04 -1.43 -6.64
N ILE A 369 23.45 -1.33 -7.83
CA ILE A 369 23.36 -0.10 -8.64
C ILE A 369 22.74 1.02 -7.81
N GLN A 370 23.53 2.05 -7.54
CA GLN A 370 23.01 3.36 -7.17
C GLN A 370 22.42 3.98 -8.44
N VAL A 371 21.11 4.19 -8.48
CA VAL A 371 20.55 5.17 -9.43
C VAL A 371 20.88 6.53 -8.81
N PRO A 372 21.64 7.40 -9.51
CA PRO A 372 21.83 8.78 -9.08
C PRO A 372 20.44 9.39 -8.88
N TRP A 373 20.16 9.85 -7.67
CA TRP A 373 19.04 10.75 -7.49
C TRP A 373 19.51 12.05 -8.10
N ASP A 374 18.81 12.47 -9.16
CA ASP A 374 19.00 13.80 -9.69
C ASP A 374 18.71 14.78 -8.55
N GLU A 375 19.74 15.52 -8.16
CA GLU A 375 19.71 16.65 -7.21
C GLU A 375 18.97 17.85 -7.83
N THR A 376 17.94 17.61 -8.62
CA THR A 376 17.02 18.65 -9.08
C THR A 376 16.01 18.93 -7.99
N ALA A 377 16.50 19.68 -6.99
CA ALA A 377 15.76 20.66 -6.22
C ALA A 377 14.34 20.26 -5.81
N ASP A 378 14.22 19.51 -4.70
CA ASP A 378 13.20 19.87 -3.70
C ASP A 378 13.69 21.20 -3.10
N SER A 379 13.57 22.29 -3.88
CA SER A 379 13.49 23.61 -3.28
C SER A 379 12.13 23.61 -2.58
N ASP A 380 12.18 23.52 -1.26
CA ASP A 380 11.10 23.91 -0.37
C ASP A 380 10.51 25.23 -0.89
N LEU A 381 9.39 25.10 -1.59
CA LEU A 381 8.40 26.16 -1.67
C LEU A 381 7.31 25.71 -0.71
N ASP A 382 7.54 26.09 0.54
CA ASP A 382 6.50 26.26 1.54
C ASP A 382 5.45 27.24 0.95
N GLU A 383 4.50 26.70 0.19
CA GLU A 383 3.24 27.34 -0.20
C GLU A 383 2.06 26.65 0.49
N ASP A 384 2.28 25.91 1.57
CA ASP A 384 1.21 25.22 2.30
C ASP A 384 0.38 26.19 3.21
N GLU A 385 0.44 27.53 3.03
CA GLU A 385 -0.36 28.50 3.81
C GLU A 385 -1.35 29.42 3.04
N GLU A 386 -1.46 29.40 1.71
CA GLU A 386 -2.30 30.41 1.00
C GLU A 386 -3.57 29.93 0.28
N ASP A 387 -4.00 28.67 0.42
CA ASP A 387 -5.19 28.18 -0.29
C ASP A 387 -6.53 28.32 0.49
N GLU A 388 -6.57 29.00 1.65
CA GLU A 388 -7.81 29.22 2.43
C GLU A 388 -8.41 30.64 2.34
N LEU A 389 -8.07 31.44 1.32
CA LEU A 389 -8.67 32.78 1.16
C LEU A 389 -9.77 32.85 0.09
N LYS A 390 -11.02 32.78 0.61
CA LYS A 390 -12.24 33.47 0.16
C LYS A 390 -12.73 33.20 -1.28
N GLU A 391 -13.52 32.14 -1.44
CA GLU A 391 -14.55 32.11 -2.50
C GLU A 391 -15.65 33.13 -2.18
N LYS A 392 -15.51 34.37 -2.71
CA LYS A 392 -16.64 35.30 -2.81
C LYS A 392 -17.57 34.87 -3.96
N GLU A 393 -18.85 35.08 -3.71
CA GLU A 393 -19.99 34.71 -4.53
C GLU A 393 -19.84 35.09 -6.01
N GLU A 394 -19.61 34.08 -6.86
CA GLU A 394 -19.90 34.18 -8.29
C GLU A 394 -20.95 33.15 -8.73
N LYS A 395 -21.70 33.56 -9.75
CA LYS A 395 -22.96 32.95 -10.22
C LYS A 395 -22.84 31.42 -10.36
N LYS A 396 -23.82 30.69 -9.81
CA LYS A 396 -23.88 29.21 -9.71
C LYS A 396 -23.42 28.44 -10.96
N SER A 397 -23.61 28.97 -12.17
CA SER A 397 -23.20 28.32 -13.43
C SER A 397 -21.69 28.37 -13.74
N LEU A 398 -20.96 29.41 -13.30
CA LEU A 398 -19.50 29.49 -13.51
C LEU A 398 -18.74 28.59 -12.53
N LYS A 399 -19.23 28.49 -11.29
CA LYS A 399 -18.68 27.58 -10.27
C LYS A 399 -18.77 26.11 -10.70
N GLU A 400 -19.91 25.70 -11.28
CA GLU A 400 -20.08 24.34 -11.81
C GLU A 400 -19.12 24.06 -12.98
N ARG A 401 -18.88 25.04 -13.86
CA ARG A 401 -17.89 24.89 -14.95
C ARG A 401 -16.46 24.81 -14.43
N LEU A 402 -16.12 25.60 -13.42
CA LEU A 402 -14.78 25.60 -12.83
C LEU A 402 -14.51 24.30 -12.05
N GLN A 403 -15.51 23.80 -11.32
CA GLN A 403 -15.45 22.51 -10.66
C GLN A 403 -15.32 21.36 -11.66
N ALA A 404 -16.06 21.39 -12.78
CA ALA A 404 -15.92 20.39 -13.84
C ALA A 404 -14.52 20.38 -14.46
N ILE A 405 -13.92 21.56 -14.68
CA ILE A 405 -12.53 21.67 -15.15
C ILE A 405 -11.57 21.08 -14.11
N GLN A 406 -11.77 21.36 -12.82
CA GLN A 406 -10.94 20.84 -11.74
C GLN A 406 -11.04 19.31 -11.61
N GLU A 407 -12.22 18.74 -11.78
CA GLU A 407 -12.42 17.28 -11.78
C GLU A 407 -11.72 16.63 -12.99
N VAL A 408 -11.80 17.24 -14.17
CA VAL A 408 -11.08 16.75 -15.37
C VAL A 408 -9.57 16.84 -15.18
N THR A 409 -9.04 17.97 -14.67
CA THR A 409 -7.59 18.13 -14.47
C THR A 409 -7.07 17.20 -13.38
N GLN A 410 -7.84 16.97 -12.31
CA GLN A 410 -7.56 15.94 -11.31
C GLN A 410 -7.56 14.53 -11.92
N GLY A 411 -8.52 14.23 -12.80
CA GLY A 411 -8.56 12.98 -13.56
C GLY A 411 -7.30 12.76 -14.40
N VAL A 412 -6.85 13.79 -15.12
CA VAL A 412 -5.59 13.75 -15.90
C VAL A 412 -4.37 13.57 -15.00
N GLN A 413 -4.27 14.33 -13.90
CA GLN A 413 -3.19 14.19 -12.92
C GLN A 413 -3.08 12.76 -12.39
N ASN A 414 -4.22 12.16 -12.03
CA ASN A 414 -4.28 10.80 -11.51
C ASN A 414 -3.97 9.76 -12.59
N ALA A 415 -4.39 9.98 -13.84
CA ALA A 415 -4.08 9.09 -14.96
C ALA A 415 -2.58 9.09 -15.28
N ILE A 416 -1.95 10.27 -15.38
CA ILE A 416 -0.50 10.40 -15.60
C ILE A 416 0.25 9.75 -14.44
N GLY A 417 -0.19 10.00 -13.19
CA GLY A 417 0.38 9.35 -12.01
C GLY A 417 0.33 7.83 -12.09
N ARG A 418 -0.82 7.23 -12.45
CA ARG A 418 -0.95 5.78 -12.64
C ARG A 418 -0.04 5.25 -13.73
N ILE A 419 0.09 5.93 -14.87
CA ILE A 419 0.98 5.52 -15.97
C ILE A 419 2.45 5.57 -15.52
N ALA A 420 2.86 6.66 -14.86
CA ALA A 420 4.20 6.79 -14.32
C ALA A 420 4.52 5.67 -13.31
N SER A 421 3.62 5.41 -12.36
CA SER A 421 3.77 4.31 -11.41
C SER A 421 3.82 2.93 -12.09
N LEU A 422 3.06 2.70 -13.15
CA LEU A 422 3.12 1.44 -13.91
C LEU A 422 4.46 1.25 -14.63
N LEU A 423 4.97 2.30 -15.31
CA LEU A 423 6.25 2.24 -16.01
C LEU A 423 7.43 2.05 -15.03
N GLU A 424 7.40 2.77 -13.90
CA GLU A 424 8.35 2.56 -12.80
C GLU A 424 8.23 1.17 -12.20
N GLY A 425 7.02 0.66 -12.00
CA GLY A 425 6.77 -0.71 -11.55
C GLY A 425 7.38 -1.75 -12.50
N VAL A 426 7.22 -1.58 -13.82
CA VAL A 426 7.84 -2.46 -14.83
C VAL A 426 9.37 -2.38 -14.75
N LYS A 427 9.95 -1.18 -14.69
CA LYS A 427 11.39 -0.97 -14.50
C LYS A 427 11.89 -1.65 -13.22
N ASN A 428 11.19 -1.46 -12.10
CA ASN A 428 11.53 -2.00 -10.79
C ASN A 428 11.38 -3.53 -10.73
N MET A 429 10.47 -4.09 -11.52
CA MET A 429 10.34 -5.53 -11.71
C MET A 429 11.63 -6.12 -12.31
N PHE A 430 12.11 -5.57 -13.43
CA PHE A 430 13.34 -6.03 -14.07
C PHE A 430 14.57 -5.80 -13.20
N ASN A 431 14.61 -4.69 -12.44
CA ASN A 431 15.70 -4.34 -11.53
C ASN A 431 15.79 -5.18 -10.25
N PHE A 432 14.90 -6.15 -10.04
CA PHE A 432 14.83 -6.94 -8.81
C PHE A 432 14.72 -6.09 -7.54
N THR A 433 13.98 -4.98 -7.61
CA THR A 433 13.70 -4.11 -6.46
C THR A 433 12.98 -4.89 -5.35
N VAL A 434 12.02 -5.74 -5.73
CA VAL A 434 11.39 -6.73 -4.85
C VAL A 434 11.65 -8.11 -5.44
N PRO A 435 12.72 -8.83 -5.01
CA PRO A 435 13.15 -10.07 -5.63
C PRO A 435 12.04 -11.13 -5.77
N TYR A 436 11.18 -11.25 -4.75
CA TYR A 436 10.05 -12.18 -4.75
C TYR A 436 9.11 -11.97 -5.95
N LEU A 437 8.73 -10.72 -6.26
CA LEU A 437 7.84 -10.40 -7.38
C LEU A 437 8.53 -10.61 -8.74
N SER A 438 9.82 -10.28 -8.85
CA SER A 438 10.61 -10.54 -10.05
C SER A 438 10.73 -12.03 -10.36
N TRP A 439 10.90 -12.87 -9.34
CA TRP A 439 10.91 -14.34 -9.52
C TRP A 439 9.56 -14.89 -9.97
N ILE A 440 8.45 -14.37 -9.44
CA ILE A 440 7.10 -14.71 -9.94
C ILE A 440 7.00 -14.37 -11.43
N ALA A 441 7.44 -13.16 -11.83
CA ALA A 441 7.43 -12.76 -13.23
C ALA A 441 8.28 -13.67 -14.12
N ILE A 442 9.46 -14.10 -13.66
CA ILE A 442 10.33 -15.05 -14.36
C ILE A 442 9.64 -16.40 -14.54
N VAL A 443 9.05 -16.96 -13.46
CA VAL A 443 8.33 -18.24 -13.52
C VAL A 443 7.15 -18.17 -14.48
N LEU A 444 6.38 -17.08 -14.45
CA LEU A 444 5.28 -16.86 -15.39
C LEU A 444 5.77 -16.74 -16.84
N LEU A 445 6.87 -16.03 -17.10
CA LEU A 445 7.46 -15.92 -18.43
C LEU A 445 7.95 -17.27 -18.95
N VAL A 446 8.59 -18.09 -18.09
CA VAL A 446 9.00 -19.46 -18.44
C VAL A 446 7.77 -20.32 -18.77
N LEU A 447 6.72 -20.27 -17.95
CA LEU A 447 5.49 -21.01 -18.20
C LEU A 447 4.86 -20.59 -19.53
N VAL A 448 4.77 -19.29 -19.81
CA VAL A 448 4.26 -18.77 -21.08
C VAL A 448 5.14 -19.22 -22.26
N ALA A 449 6.48 -19.22 -22.11
CA ALA A 449 7.39 -19.72 -23.14
C ALA A 449 7.13 -21.20 -23.45
N VAL A 450 7.01 -22.04 -22.42
CA VAL A 450 6.72 -23.48 -22.54
C VAL A 450 5.36 -23.71 -23.20
N VAL A 451 4.33 -22.97 -22.78
CA VAL A 451 2.98 -23.07 -23.35
C VAL A 451 2.97 -22.66 -24.83
N LEU A 452 3.65 -21.56 -25.20
CA LEU A 452 3.76 -21.13 -26.60
C LEU A 452 4.64 -22.05 -27.45
N TYR A 453 5.55 -22.81 -26.83
CA TYR A 453 6.36 -23.82 -27.50
C TYR A 453 5.53 -25.07 -27.82
N ILE A 454 4.71 -25.54 -26.87
CA ILE A 454 3.88 -26.74 -27.00
C ILE A 454 2.63 -26.47 -27.84
N MET A 455 1.95 -25.34 -27.59
CA MET A 455 0.67 -25.01 -28.20
C MET A 455 0.78 -23.81 -29.16
N PRO A 456 0.41 -23.99 -30.43
CA PRO A 456 0.28 -22.89 -31.38
C PRO A 456 -0.68 -21.79 -30.88
N LEU A 457 -0.31 -20.52 -31.13
CA LEU A 457 -1.05 -19.33 -30.66
C LEU A 457 -2.55 -19.36 -31.00
N LYS A 458 -2.94 -19.94 -32.16
CA LYS A 458 -4.34 -20.05 -32.57
C LYS A 458 -5.21 -20.80 -31.56
N TYR A 459 -4.70 -21.87 -30.93
CA TYR A 459 -5.45 -22.63 -29.93
C TYR A 459 -5.60 -21.86 -28.62
N LEU A 460 -4.57 -21.11 -28.24
CA LEU A 460 -4.63 -20.21 -27.09
C LEU A 460 -5.66 -19.10 -27.30
N LEU A 461 -5.72 -18.50 -28.49
CA LEU A 461 -6.72 -17.49 -28.83
C LEU A 461 -8.14 -18.06 -28.84
N MET A 462 -8.35 -19.27 -29.38
CA MET A 462 -9.65 -19.95 -29.32
C MET A 462 -10.07 -20.25 -27.88
N LEU A 463 -9.17 -20.79 -27.06
CA LEU A 463 -9.45 -21.08 -25.65
C LEU A 463 -9.73 -19.80 -24.84
N TRP A 464 -8.94 -18.75 -25.06
CA TRP A 464 -9.14 -17.45 -24.42
C TRP A 464 -10.48 -16.83 -24.82
N GLY A 465 -10.82 -16.85 -26.11
CA GLY A 465 -12.10 -16.37 -26.63
C GLY A 465 -13.27 -17.14 -26.02
N ALA A 466 -13.23 -18.47 -26.08
CA ALA A 466 -14.24 -19.34 -25.48
C ALA A 466 -14.42 -19.04 -23.97
N ASN A 467 -13.33 -18.95 -23.21
CA ASN A 467 -13.39 -18.59 -21.79
C ASN A 467 -13.99 -17.20 -21.58
N LYS A 468 -13.59 -16.18 -22.37
CA LYS A 468 -14.11 -14.81 -22.24
C LYS A 468 -15.63 -14.75 -22.46
N PHE A 469 -16.14 -15.42 -23.50
CA PHE A 469 -17.56 -15.45 -23.82
C PHE A 469 -18.37 -16.31 -22.84
N LEU A 470 -17.79 -17.41 -22.34
CA LEU A 470 -18.47 -18.34 -21.44
C LEU A 470 -18.34 -17.97 -19.94
N ARG A 471 -17.43 -17.03 -19.58
CA ARG A 471 -17.10 -16.66 -18.19
C ARG A 471 -18.33 -16.22 -17.39
N ARG A 472 -19.16 -15.33 -17.95
CA ARG A 472 -20.35 -14.83 -17.24
C ARG A 472 -21.45 -15.88 -17.11
N ILE A 473 -21.49 -16.85 -18.03
CA ILE A 473 -22.45 -17.96 -17.99
C ILE A 473 -22.04 -18.97 -16.91
N LEU A 474 -20.73 -19.29 -16.82
CA LEU A 474 -20.23 -20.27 -15.85
C LEU A 474 -19.97 -19.69 -14.46
N ARG A 475 -19.67 -18.39 -14.35
CA ARG A 475 -19.35 -17.71 -13.09
C ARG A 475 -20.00 -16.32 -13.06
N PRO A 476 -21.29 -16.22 -12.64
CA PRO A 476 -22.03 -14.95 -12.63
C PRO A 476 -21.36 -13.86 -11.78
N HIS A 477 -20.72 -14.25 -10.67
CA HIS A 477 -20.08 -13.33 -9.71
C HIS A 477 -18.57 -13.16 -9.91
N ALA A 478 -18.02 -13.55 -11.07
CA ALA A 478 -16.59 -13.37 -11.33
C ALA A 478 -16.25 -11.89 -11.58
N VAL A 479 -15.45 -11.31 -10.69
CA VAL A 479 -14.90 -9.96 -10.87
C VAL A 479 -13.91 -9.98 -12.04
N PRO A 480 -14.03 -9.09 -13.04
CA PRO A 480 -13.06 -8.99 -14.10
C PRO A 480 -11.73 -8.49 -13.53
N ASN A 481 -10.66 -9.24 -13.75
CA ASN A 481 -9.31 -8.85 -13.35
C ASN A 481 -8.31 -9.04 -14.50
N ASN A 482 -7.17 -8.38 -14.38
CA ASN A 482 -6.05 -8.54 -15.30
C ASN A 482 -4.82 -8.90 -14.48
N GLU A 483 -4.41 -10.17 -14.55
CA GLU A 483 -3.34 -10.75 -13.74
C GLU A 483 -2.00 -9.99 -13.88
N VAL A 484 -1.71 -9.45 -15.07
CA VAL A 484 -0.47 -8.68 -15.32
C VAL A 484 -0.53 -7.33 -14.60
N LEU A 485 -1.66 -6.61 -14.71
CA LEU A 485 -1.85 -5.35 -14.00
C LEU A 485 -1.93 -5.58 -12.49
N ASP A 486 -2.53 -6.70 -12.09
CA ASP A 486 -2.58 -7.14 -10.71
C ASP A 486 -1.15 -7.34 -10.18
N LEU A 487 -0.28 -8.10 -10.85
CA LEU A 487 1.12 -8.25 -10.46
C LEU A 487 1.86 -6.90 -10.39
N LEU A 488 1.74 -6.07 -11.43
CA LEU A 488 2.41 -4.77 -11.49
C LEU A 488 1.94 -3.83 -10.38
N SER A 489 0.67 -3.86 -9.98
CA SER A 489 0.13 -3.04 -8.89
C SER A 489 0.71 -3.36 -7.49
N ARG A 490 1.42 -4.49 -7.34
CA ARG A 490 2.14 -4.87 -6.11
C ARG A 490 3.57 -4.37 -6.12
N ILE A 491 4.12 -4.07 -7.30
CA ILE A 491 5.48 -3.60 -7.42
C ILE A 491 5.48 -2.12 -7.05
N PRO A 492 6.26 -1.72 -6.05
CA PRO A 492 6.27 -0.34 -5.61
C PRO A 492 6.98 0.57 -6.63
N ASP A 493 6.43 1.76 -6.80
CA ASP A 493 7.02 2.82 -7.62
C ASP A 493 8.11 3.59 -6.84
N ASP A 494 8.88 4.44 -7.52
CA ASP A 494 10.08 5.05 -6.92
C ASP A 494 9.73 5.95 -5.71
N GLU A 495 8.51 6.53 -5.67
CA GLU A 495 8.04 7.30 -4.53
C GLU A 495 7.70 6.42 -3.31
N MET A 496 7.00 5.29 -3.51
CA MET A 496 6.73 4.33 -2.43
C MET A 496 8.02 3.77 -1.83
N LEU A 497 9.05 3.59 -2.65
CA LEU A 497 10.36 3.11 -2.19
C LEU A 497 11.08 4.12 -1.29
N ALA A 498 11.00 5.40 -1.62
CA ALA A 498 11.55 6.47 -0.78
C ALA A 498 10.86 6.51 0.59
N ARG A 499 9.52 6.34 0.62
CA ARG A 499 8.73 6.36 1.87
C ARG A 499 9.07 5.20 2.81
N THR A 500 9.14 3.97 2.27
CA THR A 500 9.26 2.72 3.04
C THR A 500 10.68 2.39 3.54
N LEU A 501 11.58 3.37 3.56
CA LEU A 501 13.00 3.16 3.90
C LEU A 501 13.57 1.99 3.08
N ILE A 502 13.41 1.99 1.76
CA ILE A 502 14.55 1.55 0.94
C ILE A 502 15.64 2.58 1.14
N THR A 503 16.28 2.55 2.31
CA THR A 503 17.58 3.16 2.48
C THR A 503 18.48 2.37 1.53
N ARG A 504 18.69 2.89 0.32
CA ARG A 504 19.95 2.63 -0.36
C ARG A 504 21.00 3.06 0.64
N LYS A 505 21.77 2.12 1.18
CA LYS A 505 22.97 2.49 1.93
C LYS A 505 23.78 3.37 0.97
N ASN A 506 23.94 4.64 1.31
CA ASN A 506 24.81 5.57 0.62
C ASN A 506 26.24 5.03 0.73
N THR A 507 26.68 4.27 -0.26
CA THR A 507 28.08 3.83 -0.40
C THR A 507 28.95 4.89 -1.08
N MET A 508 28.36 5.98 -1.58
CA MET A 508 29.10 7.12 -2.18
C MET A 508 30.01 7.83 -1.16
N ALA A 509 29.63 7.93 0.11
CA ALA A 509 30.51 8.52 1.13
C ALA A 509 31.76 7.66 1.42
N PHE A 510 31.71 6.36 1.17
CA PHE A 510 32.84 5.45 1.41
C PHE A 510 33.77 5.38 0.20
N ILE A 511 33.23 5.40 -1.03
CA ILE A 511 34.03 5.38 -2.26
C ILE A 511 34.65 6.75 -2.54
N GLN A 512 33.96 7.86 -2.24
CA GLN A 512 34.53 9.20 -2.37
C GLN A 512 35.61 9.48 -1.31
N GLY A 513 35.51 8.84 -0.12
CA GLY A 513 36.60 8.79 0.86
C GLY A 513 37.79 7.95 0.39
N LEU A 514 37.56 6.76 -0.18
CA LEU A 514 38.61 5.89 -0.72
C LEU A 514 39.28 6.43 -1.98
N LEU A 515 38.55 7.17 -2.84
CA LEU A 515 39.12 7.83 -4.02
C LEU A 515 39.87 9.12 -3.63
N LEU A 516 39.45 9.84 -2.59
CA LEU A 516 40.28 10.93 -2.05
C LEU A 516 41.54 10.38 -1.38
N GLU A 517 41.47 9.31 -0.60
CA GLU A 517 42.66 8.67 -0.02
C GLU A 517 43.60 8.10 -1.10
N ALA A 518 43.06 7.53 -2.18
CA ALA A 518 43.86 7.02 -3.30
C ALA A 518 44.45 8.12 -4.19
N LEU A 519 43.83 9.29 -4.27
CA LEU A 519 44.37 10.44 -5.01
C LEU A 519 45.37 11.24 -4.17
N VAL A 520 45.15 11.38 -2.85
CA VAL A 520 46.09 12.05 -1.94
C VAL A 520 47.37 11.23 -1.75
N ASN A 521 47.27 9.89 -1.67
CA ASN A 521 48.47 9.04 -1.52
C ASN A 521 49.31 8.92 -2.81
N ASN A 522 48.73 9.18 -3.98
CA ASN A 522 49.49 9.15 -5.26
C ASN A 522 50.27 10.45 -5.53
N ASP A 523 49.89 11.57 -4.91
CA ASP A 523 50.64 12.83 -5.04
C ASP A 523 51.82 12.93 -4.05
N GLU A 524 51.81 12.16 -2.94
CA GLU A 524 52.95 12.08 -2.00
C GLU A 524 54.08 11.13 -2.45
N GLU A 525 53.81 10.16 -3.34
CA GLU A 525 54.87 9.31 -3.93
C GLU A 525 55.52 9.92 -5.19
N ALA A 526 55.04 11.08 -5.66
CA ALA A 526 55.52 11.77 -6.86
C ALA A 526 56.33 13.07 -6.58
N GLN A 527 56.65 13.36 -5.32
CA GLN A 527 57.65 14.36 -4.88
C GLN A 527 58.82 13.67 -4.18
#